data_AF-A0A7X8K639-F1
#
_entry.id   AF-A0A7X8K639-F1
#
_cell.length_a   1.000
_cell.length_b   1.000
_cell.length_c   1.000
_cell.angle_alpha   90.00
_cell.angle_beta   90.00
_cell.angle_gamma   90.00
#
_symmetry.space_group_name_H-M   'P 1'
#
loop_
_entity.id
_entity.type
_entity.pdbx_description
1 polymer ?
#
loop_
_entity_poly.entity_id
_entity_poly.type
_entity_poly.pdbx_seq_one_letter_code
_entity_poly.pdbx_strand_id
1 'polypeptide(L)'
;MEIERVQLDNRMILGIPSSGGDSEEALDSLWLRFFERMDELSAAAANADFYILREYVEGKRIDFFAGVEVENDREVPEGMEIRYLMEGDYLVYPHRGGKAGVTEAFRHIYEDLMGEKGYLPSEGYDFEVYTPHYYERDDADSIIYLCVPIVAGDDHSPSKDQEWTIRLEDVQDEIQALEDDEAQNKPAPPVFDRIVLEDDDLLPTEERL
;
A
#
# COMPACT_ATOMS: atom_id res chain seq x y z
N MET A 1 -6.49 2.43 14.83
CA MET A 1 -5.37 1.47 14.84
C MET A 1 -4.10 2.25 15.13
N GLU A 2 -3.08 1.63 15.72
CA GLU A 2 -1.89 2.38 16.16
C GLU A 2 -0.80 2.34 15.10
N ILE A 3 -0.30 3.53 14.79
CA ILE A 3 0.80 3.78 13.87
C ILE A 3 2.12 3.77 14.65
N GLU A 4 3.17 3.23 14.06
CA GLU A 4 4.46 3.10 14.74
C GLU A 4 5.57 3.77 13.93
N ARG A 5 6.49 4.45 14.63
CA ARG A 5 7.77 4.86 14.05
C ARG A 5 8.76 3.73 14.25
N VAL A 6 9.34 3.24 13.17
CA VAL A 6 10.31 2.14 13.17
C VAL A 6 11.59 2.60 12.47
N GLN A 7 12.74 2.38 13.11
CA GLN A 7 14.04 2.53 12.47
C GLN A 7 14.33 1.27 11.65
N LEU A 8 14.58 1.42 10.35
CA LEU A 8 15.01 0.35 9.48
C LEU A 8 16.49 0.51 9.12
N ASP A 9 17.20 -0.61 9.04
CA ASP A 9 18.52 -0.70 8.41
C ASP A 9 18.37 -0.80 6.88
N ASN A 10 19.48 -0.64 6.15
CA ASN A 10 19.47 -0.82 4.69
C ASN A 10 19.02 -2.24 4.32
N ARG A 11 18.08 -2.35 3.37
CA ARG A 11 17.61 -3.63 2.83
C ARG A 11 17.77 -3.68 1.32
N MET A 12 18.04 -4.88 0.80
CA MET A 12 18.14 -5.13 -0.62
C MET A 12 16.91 -5.91 -1.07
N ILE A 13 16.13 -5.34 -1.97
CA ILE A 13 14.93 -5.98 -2.50
C ILE A 13 15.21 -6.46 -3.92
N LEU A 14 15.22 -7.77 -4.11
CA LEU A 14 15.37 -8.41 -5.42
C LEU A 14 13.98 -8.69 -5.99
N GLY A 15 13.75 -8.29 -7.24
CA GLY A 15 12.41 -8.36 -7.80
C GLY A 15 12.29 -7.95 -9.26
N ILE A 16 11.06 -7.66 -9.67
CA ILE A 16 10.72 -7.25 -11.03
C ILE A 16 9.88 -5.96 -11.04
N PRO A 17 10.05 -5.07 -12.04
CA PRO A 17 9.21 -3.89 -12.20
C PRO A 17 7.84 -4.23 -12.81
N SER A 18 6.88 -3.33 -12.59
CA SER A 18 5.59 -3.33 -13.27
C SER A 18 5.78 -3.06 -14.77
N SER A 19 4.80 -3.47 -15.56
CA SER A 19 4.78 -3.23 -17.01
C SER A 19 3.49 -2.52 -17.36
N GLY A 20 3.31 -1.26 -16.91
CA GLY A 20 2.06 -0.59 -17.20
C GLY A 20 1.53 0.44 -16.21
N GLY A 21 2.31 0.88 -15.22
CA GLY A 21 1.88 1.95 -14.29
C GLY A 21 1.26 1.42 -13.01
N ASP A 22 0.30 2.17 -12.49
CA ASP A 22 -0.23 2.14 -11.13
C ASP A 22 -1.62 1.49 -10.97
N SER A 23 -2.18 0.90 -12.02
CA SER A 23 -3.50 0.27 -11.93
C SER A 23 -3.49 -1.02 -11.11
N GLU A 24 -4.65 -1.37 -10.52
CA GLU A 24 -4.84 -2.66 -9.83
C GLU A 24 -4.53 -3.85 -10.75
N GLU A 25 -4.91 -3.76 -12.04
CA GLU A 25 -4.60 -4.78 -13.05
C GLU A 25 -3.08 -4.94 -13.26
N ALA A 26 -2.33 -3.83 -13.20
CA ALA A 26 -0.88 -3.86 -13.30
C ALA A 26 -0.25 -4.53 -12.06
N LEU A 27 -0.79 -4.30 -10.87
CA LEU A 27 -0.37 -4.96 -9.62
C LEU A 27 -0.67 -6.46 -9.63
N ASP A 28 -1.85 -6.88 -10.07
CA ASP A 28 -2.20 -8.30 -10.15
C ASP A 28 -1.32 -9.04 -11.17
N SER A 29 -1.11 -8.44 -12.35
CA SER A 29 -0.20 -8.96 -13.36
C SER A 29 1.25 -9.00 -12.86
N LEU A 30 1.67 -7.99 -12.11
CA LEU A 30 3.00 -7.93 -11.48
C LEU A 30 3.20 -9.09 -10.51
N TRP A 31 2.26 -9.32 -9.60
CA TRP A 31 2.32 -10.43 -8.65
C TRP A 31 2.35 -11.78 -9.34
N LEU A 32 1.50 -12.00 -10.34
CA LEU A 32 1.47 -13.26 -11.08
C LEU A 32 2.85 -13.57 -11.70
N ARG A 33 3.43 -12.60 -12.43
CA ARG A 33 4.75 -12.76 -13.05
C ARG A 33 5.86 -12.97 -12.02
N PHE A 34 5.75 -12.33 -10.86
CA PHE A 34 6.73 -12.48 -9.79
C PHE A 34 6.69 -13.89 -9.20
N PHE A 35 5.49 -14.39 -8.87
CA PHE A 35 5.32 -15.74 -8.31
C PHE A 35 5.69 -16.85 -9.28
N GLU A 36 5.46 -16.68 -10.59
CA GLU A 36 5.92 -17.63 -11.62
C GLU A 36 7.44 -17.83 -11.64
N ARG A 37 8.19 -16.86 -11.12
CA ARG A 37 9.66 -16.85 -11.10
C ARG A 37 10.23 -16.99 -9.69
N MET A 38 9.40 -17.26 -8.68
CA MET A 38 9.83 -17.32 -7.28
C MET A 38 10.85 -18.45 -7.04
N ASP A 39 10.79 -19.54 -7.82
CA ASP A 39 11.76 -20.65 -7.74
C ASP A 39 13.17 -20.26 -8.23
N GLU A 40 13.31 -19.16 -8.96
CA GLU A 40 14.61 -18.60 -9.35
C GLU A 40 15.27 -17.81 -8.21
N LEU A 41 14.48 -17.48 -7.18
CA LEU A 41 14.96 -16.81 -5.98
C LEU A 41 15.53 -17.85 -5.01
N SER A 42 16.48 -17.44 -4.18
CA SER A 42 17.09 -18.34 -3.20
C SER A 42 16.02 -19.01 -2.32
N ALA A 43 16.29 -20.22 -1.81
CA ALA A 43 15.36 -20.95 -0.94
C ALA A 43 14.91 -20.17 0.32
N ALA A 44 15.61 -19.09 0.69
CA ALA A 44 15.20 -18.18 1.75
C ALA A 44 13.92 -17.39 1.42
N ALA A 45 13.56 -17.25 0.14
CA ALA A 45 12.37 -16.52 -0.31
C ALA A 45 11.05 -17.24 0.00
N ALA A 46 11.07 -18.55 0.27
CA ALA A 46 9.86 -19.36 0.45
C ALA A 46 9.01 -18.99 1.68
N ASN A 47 9.58 -18.27 2.66
CA ASN A 47 8.87 -17.73 3.81
C ASN A 47 9.21 -16.24 4.03
N ALA A 48 9.62 -15.54 2.99
CA ALA A 48 9.98 -14.14 3.08
C ALA A 48 8.72 -13.26 3.10
N ASP A 49 8.86 -12.09 3.68
CA ASP A 49 7.93 -11.01 3.43
C ASP A 49 8.06 -10.55 1.96
N PHE A 50 6.94 -10.25 1.33
CA PHE A 50 6.91 -9.72 -0.03
C PHE A 50 6.70 -8.21 0.00
N TYR A 51 7.38 -7.52 -0.92
CA TYR A 51 7.42 -6.06 -0.97
C TYR A 51 6.81 -5.56 -2.27
N ILE A 52 6.04 -4.47 -2.17
CA ILE A 52 5.77 -3.57 -3.30
C ILE A 52 6.43 -2.24 -3.00
N LEU A 53 7.39 -1.80 -3.82
CA LEU A 53 7.91 -0.43 -3.77
C LEU A 53 7.19 0.45 -4.79
N ARG A 54 6.85 1.67 -4.40
CA ARG A 54 6.26 2.71 -5.26
C ARG A 54 7.37 3.59 -5.81
N GLU A 55 7.61 3.53 -7.12
CA GLU A 55 8.63 4.31 -7.82
C GLU A 55 7.98 5.53 -8.50
N TYR A 56 8.43 6.73 -8.13
CA TYR A 56 7.96 7.97 -8.76
C TYR A 56 8.78 8.28 -10.02
N VAL A 57 8.16 8.14 -11.20
CA VAL A 57 8.82 8.39 -12.50
C VAL A 57 8.32 9.70 -13.10
N GLU A 58 9.26 10.64 -13.33
CA GLU A 58 9.09 11.91 -14.05
C GLU A 58 7.72 12.61 -13.85
N GLY A 59 7.28 12.66 -12.58
CA GLY A 59 6.24 13.54 -12.06
C GLY A 59 4.81 13.28 -12.52
N LYS A 60 4.46 12.05 -12.94
CA LYS A 60 3.06 11.66 -13.25
C LYS A 60 2.70 10.18 -13.09
N ARG A 61 3.65 9.27 -12.86
CA ARG A 61 3.35 7.83 -12.84
C ARG A 61 4.07 7.14 -11.70
N ILE A 62 3.30 6.41 -10.91
CA ILE A 62 3.83 5.43 -9.97
C ILE A 62 4.04 4.13 -10.73
N ASP A 63 5.29 3.72 -10.91
CA ASP A 63 5.60 2.35 -11.30
C ASP A 63 5.76 1.52 -10.01
N PHE A 64 5.36 0.26 -10.05
CA PHE A 64 5.52 -0.64 -8.91
C PHE A 64 6.70 -1.57 -9.11
N PHE A 65 7.35 -1.94 -8.03
CA PHE A 65 8.38 -2.99 -8.02
C PHE A 65 8.00 -4.06 -7.01
N ALA A 66 7.82 -5.31 -7.47
CA ALA A 66 7.53 -6.43 -6.59
C ALA A 66 8.78 -7.25 -6.32
N GLY A 67 9.05 -7.58 -5.05
CA GLY A 67 10.24 -8.32 -4.70
C GLY A 67 10.24 -8.93 -3.30
N VAL A 68 11.38 -9.51 -2.95
CA VAL A 68 11.69 -10.05 -1.62
C VAL A 68 13.00 -9.49 -1.12
N GLU A 69 13.14 -9.40 0.19
CA GLU A 69 14.41 -9.04 0.82
C GLU A 69 15.46 -10.14 0.63
N VAL A 70 16.68 -9.75 0.26
CA VAL A 70 17.83 -10.65 0.08
C VAL A 70 19.06 -10.13 0.82
N GLU A 71 19.92 -11.05 1.27
CA GLU A 71 21.13 -10.66 2.01
C GLU A 71 22.29 -10.20 1.12
N ASN A 72 22.27 -10.51 -0.19
CA ASN A 72 23.33 -10.13 -1.14
C ASN A 72 22.84 -10.16 -2.60
N ASP A 73 23.64 -9.58 -3.51
CA ASP A 73 23.39 -9.40 -4.95
C ASP A 73 24.08 -10.45 -5.84
N ARG A 74 24.60 -11.55 -5.29
CA ARG A 74 25.54 -12.42 -6.03
C ARG A 74 24.90 -13.15 -7.21
N GLU A 75 23.59 -13.37 -7.19
CA GLU A 75 22.84 -14.08 -8.22
C GLU A 75 21.52 -13.36 -8.50
N VAL A 76 21.57 -12.29 -9.30
CA VAL A 76 20.36 -11.62 -9.83
C VAL A 76 19.92 -12.35 -11.11
N PRO A 77 18.75 -13.01 -11.15
CA PRO A 77 18.26 -13.67 -12.36
C PRO A 77 18.05 -12.70 -13.51
N GLU A 78 18.09 -13.20 -14.75
CA GLU A 78 17.90 -12.36 -15.94
C GLU A 78 16.54 -11.66 -15.92
N GLY A 79 16.51 -10.35 -16.15
CA GLY A 79 15.29 -9.55 -16.12
C GLY A 79 14.73 -9.30 -14.71
N MET A 80 15.48 -9.61 -13.65
CA MET A 80 15.25 -9.10 -12.30
C MET A 80 16.23 -7.97 -11.99
N GLU A 81 15.86 -7.12 -11.02
CA GLU A 81 16.67 -5.98 -10.59
C GLU A 81 16.73 -5.92 -9.07
N ILE A 82 17.62 -5.07 -8.53
CA ILE A 82 17.70 -4.79 -7.09
C ILE A 82 17.27 -3.35 -6.84
N ARG A 83 16.46 -3.14 -5.82
CA ARG A 83 16.17 -1.85 -5.19
C ARG A 83 16.73 -1.83 -3.78
N TYR A 84 17.18 -0.67 -3.34
CA TYR A 84 17.69 -0.48 -1.98
C TYR A 84 16.67 0.32 -1.17
N LEU A 85 16.19 -0.27 -0.10
CA LEU A 85 15.52 0.48 0.96
C LEU A 85 16.61 1.08 1.84
N MET A 86 16.63 2.40 1.92
CA MET A 86 17.66 3.11 2.68
C MET A 86 17.42 2.98 4.18
N GLU A 87 18.50 2.98 4.96
CA GLU A 87 18.39 3.12 6.41
C GLU A 87 17.69 4.43 6.77
N GLY A 88 16.81 4.39 7.76
CA GLY A 88 16.04 5.57 8.12
C GLY A 88 14.87 5.28 9.04
N ASP A 89 14.18 6.37 9.40
CA ASP A 89 12.93 6.29 10.11
C ASP A 89 11.77 6.09 9.13
N TYR A 90 10.90 5.15 9.47
CA TYR A 90 9.71 4.85 8.72
C TYR A 90 8.49 4.92 9.62
N LEU A 91 7.42 5.43 9.06
CA LEU A 91 6.10 5.38 9.65
C LEU A 91 5.40 4.15 9.09
N VAL A 92 5.05 3.22 9.99
CA VAL A 92 4.45 1.93 9.66
C VAL A 92 2.99 1.94 10.08
N TYR A 93 2.12 1.76 9.09
CA TYR A 93 0.67 1.73 9.27
C TYR A 93 0.12 0.34 8.89
N PRO A 94 -0.50 -0.40 9.83
CA PRO A 94 -1.11 -1.68 9.53
C PRO A 94 -2.50 -1.49 8.91
N HIS A 95 -2.58 -1.56 7.58
CA HIS A 95 -3.85 -1.59 6.84
C HIS A 95 -4.53 -2.94 7.02
N ARG A 96 -5.80 -2.94 7.44
CA ARG A 96 -6.62 -4.15 7.55
C ARG A 96 -7.53 -4.25 6.34
N GLY A 97 -7.54 -5.42 5.73
CA GLY A 97 -8.21 -5.63 4.46
C GLY A 97 -7.23 -6.13 3.40
N GLY A 98 -7.79 -6.50 2.25
CA GLY A 98 -7.01 -6.73 1.03
C GLY A 98 -6.52 -5.41 0.42
N LYS A 99 -6.19 -5.48 -0.86
CA LYS A 99 -5.65 -4.34 -1.64
C LYS A 99 -6.61 -3.15 -1.74
N ALA A 100 -7.92 -3.43 -1.68
CA ALA A 100 -8.94 -2.39 -1.67
C ALA A 100 -8.72 -1.42 -0.50
N GLY A 101 -8.62 -0.14 -0.80
CA GLY A 101 -8.42 0.93 0.19
C GLY A 101 -6.96 1.16 0.60
N VAL A 102 -5.98 0.48 -0.01
CA VAL A 102 -4.55 0.79 0.23
C VAL A 102 -4.22 2.23 -0.18
N THR A 103 -4.70 2.70 -1.34
CA THR A 103 -4.53 4.09 -1.79
C THR A 103 -5.12 5.08 -0.78
N GLU A 104 -6.32 4.78 -0.26
CA GLU A 104 -6.96 5.59 0.79
C GLU A 104 -6.15 5.62 2.08
N ALA A 105 -5.57 4.49 2.47
CA ALA A 105 -4.73 4.41 3.65
C ALA A 105 -3.43 5.21 3.49
N PHE A 106 -2.79 5.21 2.31
CA PHE A 106 -1.67 6.12 2.02
C PHE A 106 -2.09 7.58 2.13
N ARG A 107 -3.25 7.97 1.57
CA ARG A 107 -3.78 9.33 1.73
C ARG A 107 -3.90 9.70 3.21
N HIS A 108 -4.54 8.86 4.01
CA HIS A 108 -4.71 9.11 5.43
C HIS A 108 -3.37 9.25 6.18
N ILE A 109 -2.35 8.47 5.79
CA ILE A 109 -0.99 8.62 6.33
C ILE A 109 -0.43 10.02 6.06
N TYR A 110 -0.51 10.48 4.81
CA TYR A 110 0.08 11.75 4.38
C TYR A 110 -0.69 12.98 4.85
N GLU A 111 -2.02 12.97 4.74
CA GLU A 111 -2.85 14.15 5.02
C GLU A 111 -3.10 14.35 6.51
N ASP A 112 -3.26 13.26 7.26
CA ASP A 112 -3.65 13.32 8.68
C ASP A 112 -2.50 12.89 9.59
N LEU A 113 -2.05 11.64 9.46
CA LEU A 113 -1.21 11.00 10.49
C LEU A 113 0.17 11.63 10.61
N MET A 114 0.80 12.01 9.49
CA MET A 114 2.10 12.68 9.54
C MET A 114 2.03 14.01 10.28
N GLY A 115 1.03 14.83 9.96
CA GLY A 115 0.81 16.13 10.60
C GLY A 115 0.50 16.00 12.09
N GLU A 116 -0.39 15.07 12.46
CA GLU A 116 -0.72 14.79 13.86
C GLU A 116 0.48 14.34 14.70
N LYS A 117 1.44 13.65 14.08
CA LYS A 117 2.63 13.09 14.75
C LYS A 117 3.87 13.98 14.64
N GLY A 118 3.80 15.10 13.90
CA GLY A 118 4.92 16.01 13.71
C GLY A 118 6.04 15.43 12.83
N TYR A 119 5.68 14.61 11.85
CA TYR A 119 6.61 14.05 10.87
C TYR A 119 6.47 14.76 9.53
N LEU A 120 7.57 14.73 8.77
CA LEU A 120 7.61 15.13 7.38
C LEU A 120 8.07 13.93 6.54
N PRO A 121 7.58 13.76 5.30
CA PRO A 121 8.07 12.71 4.41
C PRO A 121 9.54 12.91 4.08
N SER A 122 10.24 11.80 3.86
CA SER A 122 11.66 11.78 3.49
C SER A 122 11.87 11.12 2.11
N GLU A 123 13.10 11.18 1.64
CA GLU A 123 13.52 10.53 0.39
C GLU A 123 13.46 9.00 0.51
N GLY A 124 13.24 8.34 -0.62
CA GLY A 124 13.13 6.89 -0.72
C GLY A 124 11.76 6.44 -1.19
N TYR A 125 11.54 5.13 -1.10
CA TYR A 125 10.33 4.46 -1.54
C TYR A 125 9.28 4.43 -0.44
N ASP A 126 8.04 4.72 -0.81
CA ASP A 126 6.90 4.19 -0.09
C ASP A 126 6.78 2.72 -0.45
N PHE A 127 6.49 1.87 0.52
CA PHE A 127 6.37 0.45 0.24
C PHE A 127 5.32 -0.25 1.09
N GLU A 128 4.85 -1.36 0.54
CA GLU A 128 3.88 -2.26 1.15
C GLU A 128 4.58 -3.57 1.50
N VAL A 129 4.31 -4.12 2.68
CA VAL A 129 4.83 -5.42 3.11
C VAL A 129 3.68 -6.39 3.31
N TYR A 130 3.73 -7.48 2.56
CA TYR A 130 2.82 -8.61 2.61
C TYR A 130 3.53 -9.78 3.29
N THR A 131 3.17 -10.04 4.54
CA THR A 131 3.73 -11.19 5.27
C THR A 131 3.27 -12.51 4.66
N PRO A 132 3.98 -13.63 4.87
CA PRO A 132 3.54 -14.94 4.38
C PRO A 132 2.09 -15.31 4.75
N HIS A 133 1.61 -14.85 5.90
CA HIS A 133 0.25 -15.07 6.37
C HIS A 133 -0.84 -14.29 5.61
N TYR A 134 -0.47 -13.35 4.74
CA TYR A 134 -1.42 -12.57 3.94
C TYR A 134 -2.26 -13.50 3.04
N TYR A 135 -1.62 -14.44 2.35
CA TYR A 135 -2.30 -15.37 1.44
C TYR A 135 -2.99 -16.55 2.16
N GLU A 136 -2.81 -16.68 3.47
CA GLU A 136 -3.45 -17.71 4.29
C GLU A 136 -4.79 -17.26 4.89
N ARG A 137 -5.18 -15.99 4.71
CA ARG A 137 -6.36 -15.36 5.31
C ARG A 137 -7.34 -14.88 4.25
N ASP A 138 -8.60 -14.73 4.67
CA ASP A 138 -9.58 -13.99 3.88
C ASP A 138 -9.19 -12.50 3.85
N ASP A 139 -9.51 -11.80 2.76
CA ASP A 139 -9.13 -10.39 2.57
C ASP A 139 -9.50 -9.50 3.76
N ALA A 140 -10.65 -9.72 4.40
CA ALA A 140 -11.09 -8.92 5.55
C ALA A 140 -10.19 -9.05 6.80
N ASP A 141 -9.45 -10.16 6.93
CA ASP A 141 -8.56 -10.48 8.03
C ASP A 141 -7.08 -10.29 7.67
N SER A 142 -6.80 -9.97 6.40
CA SER A 142 -5.46 -9.67 5.91
C SER A 142 -4.94 -8.35 6.45
N ILE A 143 -3.62 -8.28 6.60
CA ILE A 143 -2.91 -7.07 7.02
C ILE A 143 -1.81 -6.79 5.99
N ILE A 144 -1.81 -5.57 5.47
CA ILE A 144 -0.75 -5.02 4.62
C ILE A 144 -0.08 -3.91 5.43
N TYR A 145 1.24 -3.97 5.58
CA TYR A 145 1.97 -2.91 6.28
C TYR A 145 2.40 -1.86 5.28
N LEU A 146 1.87 -0.64 5.44
CA LEU A 146 2.22 0.51 4.62
C LEU A 146 3.35 1.26 5.32
N CYS A 147 4.47 1.44 4.63
CA CYS A 147 5.68 2.02 5.18
C CYS A 147 6.06 3.26 4.39
N VAL A 148 6.17 4.40 5.08
CA VAL A 148 6.52 5.69 4.47
C VAL A 148 7.77 6.25 5.14
N PRO A 149 8.82 6.63 4.39
CA PRO A 149 10.03 7.21 4.97
C PRO A 149 9.73 8.60 5.55
N ILE A 150 10.25 8.88 6.75
CA ILE A 150 9.97 10.11 7.49
C ILE A 150 11.23 10.74 8.09
N VAL A 151 11.14 12.03 8.40
CA VAL A 151 12.04 12.77 9.29
C VAL A 151 11.22 13.54 10.34
N ALA A 152 11.86 13.94 11.44
CA ALA A 152 11.20 14.78 12.43
C ALA A 152 10.94 16.18 11.84
N GLY A 153 9.74 16.74 12.06
CA GLY A 153 9.34 18.04 11.47
C GLY A 153 10.16 19.26 11.95
N ASP A 154 10.91 19.11 13.04
CA ASP A 154 11.82 20.13 13.56
C ASP A 154 13.24 20.05 12.97
N ASP A 155 13.54 18.97 12.24
CA ASP A 155 14.85 18.71 11.65
C ASP A 155 14.93 19.31 10.23
N HIS A 156 15.15 20.62 10.17
CA HIS A 156 15.50 21.43 8.99
C HIS A 156 14.66 21.27 7.69
N SER A 157 13.85 22.29 7.39
CA SER A 157 13.26 22.54 6.05
C SER A 157 14.04 23.64 5.30
N PRO A 158 14.06 23.74 3.96
CA PRO A 158 14.14 22.71 2.91
C PRO A 158 15.32 22.96 1.94
N SER A 159 15.64 21.99 1.09
CA SER A 159 16.19 22.28 -0.25
C SER A 159 15.36 21.67 -1.38
N LYS A 160 14.09 21.32 -1.15
CA LYS A 160 13.28 20.49 -2.05
C LYS A 160 11.83 20.98 -2.22
N ASP A 161 11.63 22.17 -2.76
CA ASP A 161 10.28 22.68 -3.09
C ASP A 161 9.64 22.01 -4.33
N GLN A 162 10.30 21.04 -4.97
CA GLN A 162 9.80 20.41 -6.21
C GLN A 162 9.37 18.94 -6.02
N GLU A 163 10.10 18.12 -5.28
CA GLU A 163 9.75 16.68 -5.13
C GLU A 163 8.54 16.43 -4.22
N TRP A 164 8.28 17.32 -3.26
CA TRP A 164 7.27 17.13 -2.22
C TRP A 164 5.87 17.42 -2.74
N THR A 165 5.78 18.49 -3.54
CA THR A 165 4.58 18.87 -4.26
C THR A 165 4.20 17.76 -5.23
N ILE A 166 5.18 17.17 -5.95
CA ILE A 166 4.94 16.05 -6.86
C ILE A 166 4.33 14.85 -6.13
N ARG A 167 4.85 14.43 -4.96
CA ARG A 167 4.27 13.28 -4.24
C ARG A 167 2.83 13.49 -3.79
N LEU A 168 2.51 14.68 -3.27
CA LEU A 168 1.15 15.01 -2.85
C LEU A 168 0.20 15.25 -4.04
N GLU A 169 0.69 15.90 -5.10
CA GLU A 169 -0.06 16.13 -6.35
C GLU A 169 -0.32 14.81 -7.08
N ASP A 170 0.63 13.88 -7.10
CA ASP A 170 0.48 12.57 -7.75
C ASP A 170 -0.55 11.69 -7.03
N VAL A 171 -0.52 11.67 -5.68
CA VAL A 171 -1.58 10.99 -4.90
C VAL A 171 -2.95 11.61 -5.20
N GLN A 172 -3.02 12.93 -5.34
CA GLN A 172 -4.26 13.64 -5.69
C GLN A 172 -4.72 13.36 -7.13
N ASP A 173 -3.81 13.29 -8.09
CA ASP A 173 -4.10 12.95 -9.49
C ASP A 173 -4.56 11.48 -9.62
N GLU A 174 -3.97 10.55 -8.87
CA GLU A 174 -4.40 9.13 -8.81
C GLU A 174 -5.83 9.02 -8.26
N ILE A 175 -6.16 9.79 -7.21
CA ILE A 175 -7.52 9.87 -6.65
C ILE A 175 -8.49 10.40 -7.70
N GLN A 176 -8.15 11.51 -8.37
CA GLN A 176 -9.04 12.09 -9.38
C GLN A 176 -9.29 11.08 -10.52
N ALA A 177 -8.26 10.33 -10.93
CA ALA A 177 -8.40 9.29 -11.95
C ALA A 177 -9.30 8.13 -11.48
N LEU A 178 -9.18 7.69 -10.23
CA LEU A 178 -10.05 6.65 -9.64
C LEU A 178 -11.49 7.14 -9.45
N GLU A 179 -11.70 8.37 -8.98
CA GLU A 179 -13.03 8.98 -8.86
C GLU A 179 -13.70 9.15 -10.22
N ASP A 180 -12.93 9.52 -11.25
CA ASP A 180 -13.41 9.65 -12.62
C ASP A 180 -13.75 8.29 -13.25
N ASP A 181 -12.99 7.23 -12.93
CA ASP A 181 -13.25 5.86 -13.37
C ASP A 181 -14.47 5.26 -12.63
N GLU A 182 -14.59 5.47 -11.31
CA GLU A 182 -15.77 5.07 -10.54
C GLU A 182 -17.03 5.81 -10.99
N ALA A 183 -16.92 7.10 -11.35
CA ALA A 183 -18.02 7.87 -11.92
C ALA A 183 -18.44 7.36 -13.32
N GLN A 184 -17.49 6.83 -14.10
CA GLN A 184 -17.74 6.30 -15.45
C GLN A 184 -18.21 4.84 -15.44
N ASN A 185 -17.82 4.05 -14.42
CA ASN A 185 -18.08 2.63 -14.33
C ASN A 185 -19.00 2.24 -13.17
N LYS A 186 -19.74 3.20 -12.60
CA LYS A 186 -20.68 2.98 -11.51
C LYS A 186 -21.68 1.87 -11.90
N PRO A 187 -21.64 0.67 -11.29
CA PRO A 187 -22.65 -0.32 -11.55
C PRO A 187 -24.00 0.26 -11.14
N ALA A 188 -25.03 0.05 -11.97
CA ALA A 188 -26.38 0.45 -11.62
C ALA A 188 -26.67 -0.08 -10.20
N PRO A 189 -27.19 0.77 -9.28
CA PRO A 189 -27.45 0.33 -7.93
C PRO A 189 -28.33 -0.92 -8.00
N PRO A 190 -28.00 -1.99 -7.26
CA PRO A 190 -28.83 -3.19 -7.26
C PRO A 190 -30.27 -2.79 -6.95
N VAL A 191 -31.18 -3.12 -7.85
CA VAL A 191 -32.62 -2.97 -7.63
C VAL A 191 -32.99 -4.00 -6.58
N PHE A 192 -32.94 -3.62 -5.31
CA PHE A 192 -33.49 -4.41 -4.24
C PHE A 192 -35.02 -4.32 -4.33
N ASP A 193 -35.68 -5.42 -4.66
CA ASP A 193 -37.11 -5.55 -4.39
C ASP A 193 -37.33 -5.26 -2.90
N ARG A 194 -38.09 -4.22 -2.60
CA ARG A 194 -38.46 -3.86 -1.22
C ARG A 194 -39.19 -5.04 -0.59
N ILE A 195 -38.50 -5.79 0.27
CA ILE A 195 -39.15 -6.58 1.30
C ILE A 195 -39.66 -5.55 2.32
N VAL A 196 -40.96 -5.29 2.29
CA VAL A 196 -41.65 -4.55 3.36
C VAL A 196 -41.77 -5.52 4.53
N LEU A 197 -40.98 -5.28 5.59
CA LEU A 197 -41.25 -5.86 6.89
C LEU A 197 -42.38 -5.04 7.52
N GLU A 198 -43.52 -5.67 7.77
CA GLU A 198 -44.66 -5.06 8.47
C GLU A 198 -44.33 -4.94 9.97
N ASP A 199 -44.64 -3.78 10.55
CA ASP A 199 -44.27 -3.31 11.90
C ASP A 199 -44.88 -4.08 13.10
N ASP A 200 -45.24 -5.36 12.97
CA ASP A 200 -46.00 -6.09 14.00
C ASP A 200 -45.15 -6.99 14.95
N ASP A 201 -43.82 -6.98 14.84
CA ASP A 201 -42.91 -7.75 15.72
C ASP A 201 -42.23 -6.90 16.82
N LEU A 202 -42.91 -5.84 17.29
CA LEU A 202 -42.50 -5.13 18.50
C LEU A 202 -42.90 -5.93 19.75
N LEU A 203 -41.87 -6.47 20.41
CA LEU A 203 -41.88 -7.17 21.70
C LEU A 203 -42.82 -6.50 22.74
N PRO A 204 -43.59 -7.28 23.53
CA PRO A 204 -44.34 -6.74 24.65
C PRO A 204 -43.48 -6.67 25.91
N THR A 205 -43.26 -5.46 26.41
CA THR A 205 -42.88 -5.22 27.81
C THR A 205 -43.83 -4.17 28.38
N GLU A 206 -44.75 -4.59 29.25
CA GLU A 206 -44.74 -4.25 30.67
C GLU A 206 -45.98 -4.84 31.39
N GLU A 207 -45.71 -5.60 32.47
CA GLU A 207 -46.63 -5.68 33.61
C GLU A 207 -46.55 -4.34 34.37
N ARG A 208 -47.70 -3.73 34.73
CA ARG A 208 -48.00 -3.29 36.11
C ARG A 208 -49.36 -2.56 36.23
N LEU A 209 -50.18 -3.16 37.10
CA LEU A 209 -51.28 -2.62 37.94
C LEU A 209 -52.61 -2.25 37.27
#